data_AF-A0A177SDN8-F1
#
_entry.id   AF-A0A177SDN8-F1
#
_cell.length_a   1.000
_cell.length_b   1.000
_cell.length_c   1.000
_cell.angle_alpha   90.00
_cell.angle_beta   90.00
_cell.angle_gamma   90.00
#
_symmetry.space_group_name_H-M   'P 1'
#
loop_
_entity.id
_entity.type
_entity.pdbx_description
1 polymer ?
#
loop_
_entity_poly.entity_id
_entity_poly.type
_entity_poly.pdbx_seq_one_letter_code
_entity_poly.pdbx_strand_id
1 'polypeptide(L)'
;MNYIEHLEAHCGESTGHLEMEELQNHAIQLLQFQNAPFANANTVTSLGLLHHPLQFENGAVIHQEVMLSVMQQDAESDLIELIYRLTLEALKTGHAYDLGEYLPMPVGLLSKYDFAALYVTTPFYFEESFQVYKGNAAFGEPETVLPVWFVPIFASEVAYIEQYGTEEFNEMMYETEMQLLNLKRHPLVGDDEAIEALNAKRQLFILECEITDAFFEDEIQRPLVLNGPLAKAYQMSVESGEQGDTDQKETFLFDFLNHQNRFPIYATFFAFEEEDKDNRAFFSQHHMSFTSHVLSRQKQTNGWLRGKRTSTSESHFFTVKIENARMLELILEHAYRVASMNELFMFSYSNRLSIQQEVETTYRKTRVLEDRFVYPEDTTVVIVGHDGTMLYLLSNEEHFAYDLRTDWAKRLRQQLPNDTMIRQLNGELFADL
;
A
#
# COMPACT_ATOMS: atom_id res chain seq x y z
N MET A 1 16.91 26.17 14.35
CA MET A 1 16.93 24.92 13.59
C MET A 1 18.29 24.82 12.91
N ASN A 2 18.94 23.67 12.99
CA ASN A 2 20.00 23.24 12.09
C ASN A 2 19.40 22.29 11.02
N TYR A 3 20.19 21.82 10.06
CA TYR A 3 19.68 21.03 8.94
C TYR A 3 19.19 19.64 9.35
N ILE A 4 19.82 18.98 10.34
CA ILE A 4 19.30 17.69 10.82
C ILE A 4 17.94 17.86 11.51
N GLU A 5 17.76 18.92 12.30
CA GLU A 5 16.46 19.27 12.89
C GLU A 5 15.42 19.58 11.80
N HIS A 6 15.83 20.16 10.66
CA HIS A 6 14.97 20.36 9.49
C HIS A 6 14.52 19.03 8.88
N LEU A 7 15.44 18.09 8.68
CA LEU A 7 15.11 16.76 8.19
C LEU A 7 14.17 16.04 9.17
N GLU A 8 14.48 16.03 10.47
CA GLU A 8 13.68 15.31 11.47
C GLU A 8 12.29 15.93 11.68
N ALA A 9 12.14 17.24 11.48
CA ALA A 9 10.84 17.90 11.53
C ALA A 9 9.87 17.44 10.43
N HIS A 10 10.38 17.00 9.27
CA HIS A 10 9.56 16.59 8.12
C HIS A 10 9.57 15.08 7.87
N CYS A 11 10.64 14.38 8.26
CA CYS A 11 10.81 12.95 8.03
C CYS A 11 10.64 12.09 9.30
N GLY A 12 10.54 12.71 10.48
CA GLY A 12 10.63 12.00 11.76
C GLY A 12 12.07 11.72 12.18
N GLU A 13 12.26 11.06 13.33
CA GLU A 13 13.60 10.72 13.83
C GLU A 13 14.35 9.81 12.84
N SER A 14 15.65 10.08 12.65
CA SER A 14 16.49 9.23 11.79
C SER A 14 16.57 7.80 12.36
N THR A 15 16.35 6.80 11.51
CA THR A 15 16.36 5.39 11.90
C THR A 15 17.73 4.74 11.75
N GLY A 16 18.65 5.41 11.06
CA GLY A 16 20.00 4.94 10.83
C GLY A 16 20.87 6.04 10.23
N HIS A 17 22.17 5.91 10.46
CA HIS A 17 23.19 6.65 9.74
C HIS A 17 24.23 5.67 9.21
N LEU A 18 24.73 5.93 8.02
CA LEU A 18 25.76 5.13 7.38
C LEU A 18 26.95 6.02 7.09
N GLU A 19 28.09 5.56 7.59
CA GLU A 19 29.36 6.22 7.35
C GLU A 19 30.13 5.47 6.27
N MET A 20 30.40 6.16 5.16
CA MET A 20 31.20 5.65 4.05
C MET A 20 32.58 6.29 4.11
N GLU A 21 33.66 5.51 4.07
CA GLU A 21 35.03 5.99 4.30
C GLU A 21 35.40 7.22 3.43
N GLU A 22 35.01 7.22 2.15
CA GLU A 22 35.25 8.37 1.26
C GLU A 22 34.48 9.63 1.69
N LEU A 23 33.25 9.50 2.20
CA LEU A 23 32.41 10.62 2.63
C LEU A 23 32.76 11.12 4.04
N GLN A 24 33.18 10.22 4.94
CA GLN A 24 33.62 10.55 6.30
C GLN A 24 34.77 11.57 6.30
N ASN A 25 35.71 11.46 5.36
CA ASN A 25 36.82 12.40 5.21
C ASN A 25 36.36 13.85 4.95
N HIS A 26 35.11 14.01 4.52
CA HIS A 26 34.47 15.29 4.22
C HIS A 26 33.35 15.64 5.21
N ALA A 27 33.24 14.90 6.32
CA ALA A 27 32.18 15.02 7.32
C ALA A 27 30.76 14.87 6.74
N ILE A 28 30.61 14.00 5.73
CA ILE A 28 29.33 13.67 5.12
C ILE A 28 28.91 12.26 5.55
N GLN A 29 27.64 12.11 5.91
CA GLN A 29 27.02 10.83 6.24
C GLN A 29 25.73 10.65 5.44
N LEU A 30 25.24 9.41 5.36
CA LEU A 30 23.93 9.11 4.77
C LEU A 30 22.95 8.82 5.91
N LEU A 31 21.81 9.50 5.90
CA LEU A 31 20.72 9.30 6.85
C LEU A 31 19.59 8.50 6.22
N GLN A 32 18.94 7.70 7.04
CA GLN A 32 17.75 6.95 6.69
C GLN A 32 16.56 7.40 7.53
N PHE A 33 15.41 7.49 6.88
CA PHE A 33 14.12 7.78 7.50
C PHE A 33 13.09 6.76 7.05
N GLN A 34 12.28 6.32 7.98
CA GLN A 34 11.15 5.41 7.74
C GLN A 34 9.86 6.21 7.83
N ASN A 35 8.87 5.83 7.02
CA ASN A 35 7.56 6.48 6.96
C ASN A 35 7.60 7.95 6.49
N ALA A 36 8.53 8.28 5.59
CA ALA A 36 8.67 9.61 5.01
C ALA A 36 8.89 9.50 3.48
N PRO A 37 8.19 10.30 2.65
CA PRO A 37 7.18 11.30 3.01
C PRO A 37 5.82 10.69 3.44
N PHE A 38 5.59 9.42 3.13
CA PHE A 38 4.38 8.68 3.55
C PHE A 38 4.75 7.44 4.35
N ALA A 39 3.80 6.88 5.10
CA ALA A 39 4.04 5.63 5.82
C ALA A 39 4.41 4.49 4.84
N ASN A 40 5.30 3.60 5.29
CA ASN A 40 6.01 2.57 4.52
C ASN A 40 7.02 3.07 3.47
N ALA A 41 7.16 4.38 3.26
CA ALA A 41 8.24 4.90 2.43
C ALA A 41 9.56 4.97 3.22
N ASN A 42 10.63 4.57 2.57
CA ASN A 42 12.00 4.73 3.03
C ASN A 42 12.62 5.91 2.28
N THR A 43 13.12 6.87 3.03
CA THR A 43 13.90 7.98 2.48
C THR A 43 15.36 7.83 2.89
N VAL A 44 16.26 7.96 1.92
CA VAL A 44 17.70 8.06 2.15
C VAL A 44 18.15 9.42 1.64
N THR A 45 18.93 10.14 2.46
CA THR A 45 19.46 11.46 2.13
C THR A 45 20.91 11.61 2.59
N SER A 46 21.68 12.45 1.93
CA SER A 46 22.94 12.92 2.47
C SER A 46 22.71 13.91 3.63
N LEU A 47 23.70 13.98 4.52
CA LEU A 47 23.84 15.02 5.53
C LEU A 47 25.33 15.44 5.58
N GLY A 48 25.59 16.70 5.23
CA GLY A 48 26.91 17.32 5.25
C GLY A 48 27.36 17.82 3.88
N LEU A 49 26.71 17.40 2.78
CA LEU A 49 27.00 17.92 1.44
C LEU A 49 26.73 19.43 1.38
N LEU A 50 25.78 19.93 2.17
CA LEU A 50 25.47 21.35 2.31
C LEU A 50 26.68 22.22 2.70
N HIS A 51 27.73 21.65 3.31
CA HIS A 51 28.94 22.41 3.67
C HIS A 51 29.93 22.57 2.50
N HIS A 52 29.67 21.89 1.38
CA HIS A 52 30.50 21.94 0.17
C HIS A 52 29.76 22.74 -0.91
N PRO A 53 30.23 23.93 -1.28
CA PRO A 53 29.58 24.73 -2.31
C PRO A 53 29.67 24.04 -3.66
N LEU A 54 28.53 23.88 -4.32
CA LEU A 54 28.41 23.32 -5.66
C LEU A 54 28.16 24.45 -6.66
N GLN A 55 28.44 24.21 -7.93
CA GLN A 55 28.26 25.17 -9.01
C GLN A 55 27.37 24.62 -10.11
N PHE A 56 26.38 25.40 -10.52
CA PHE A 56 25.66 25.17 -11.77
C PHE A 56 26.55 25.50 -12.97
N GLU A 57 26.17 25.05 -14.18
CA GLU A 57 26.94 25.36 -15.40
C GLU A 57 27.11 26.86 -15.66
N ASN A 58 26.14 27.67 -15.22
CA ASN A 58 26.19 29.13 -15.33
C ASN A 58 27.13 29.81 -14.32
N GLY A 59 27.79 29.02 -13.45
CA GLY A 59 28.73 29.46 -12.41
C GLY A 59 28.08 29.95 -11.12
N ALA A 60 26.75 29.93 -11.01
CA ALA A 60 26.08 30.25 -9.76
C ALA A 60 26.37 29.19 -8.70
N VAL A 61 26.67 29.64 -7.49
CA VAL A 61 26.98 28.78 -6.34
C VAL A 61 25.69 28.42 -5.61
N ILE A 62 25.54 27.15 -5.25
CA ILE A 62 24.42 26.62 -4.49
C ILE A 62 24.90 25.59 -3.47
N HIS A 63 24.08 25.33 -2.46
CA HIS A 63 24.29 24.25 -1.49
C HIS A 63 23.12 23.27 -1.61
N GLN A 64 23.44 21.98 -1.72
CA GLN A 64 22.44 20.94 -1.93
C GLN A 64 22.68 19.76 -0.99
N GLU A 65 21.60 19.01 -0.76
CA GLU A 65 21.63 17.68 -0.20
C GLU A 65 20.85 16.78 -1.15
N VAL A 66 21.29 15.54 -1.33
CA VAL A 66 20.69 14.62 -2.29
C VAL A 66 19.84 13.58 -1.58
N MET A 67 18.67 13.27 -2.12
CA MET A 67 17.75 12.33 -1.50
C MET A 67 16.95 11.50 -2.51
N LEU A 68 16.47 10.35 -2.04
CA LEU A 68 15.60 9.44 -2.78
C LEU A 68 14.63 8.79 -1.80
N SER A 69 13.42 8.49 -2.27
CA SER A 69 12.35 7.91 -1.45
C SER A 69 11.64 6.79 -2.20
N VAL A 70 11.43 5.63 -1.59
CA VAL A 70 10.71 4.48 -2.20
C VAL A 70 9.88 3.69 -1.19
N MET A 71 8.89 2.93 -1.66
CA MET A 71 8.09 2.03 -0.82
C MET A 71 8.65 0.60 -0.73
N GLN A 72 9.55 0.22 -1.65
CA GLN A 72 10.11 -1.13 -1.71
C GLN A 72 11.29 -1.30 -0.75
N GLN A 73 11.01 -1.91 0.40
CA GLN A 73 12.01 -2.23 1.42
C GLN A 73 13.18 -3.07 0.88
N ASP A 74 12.92 -3.95 -0.08
CA ASP A 74 13.94 -4.79 -0.70
C ASP A 74 14.85 -4.04 -1.69
N ALA A 75 14.64 -2.75 -1.91
CA ALA A 75 15.51 -1.86 -2.68
C ALA A 75 16.41 -0.98 -1.79
N GLU A 76 16.34 -1.11 -0.46
CA GLU A 76 17.06 -0.22 0.47
C GLU A 76 18.58 -0.17 0.20
N SER A 77 19.21 -1.33 -0.05
CA SER A 77 20.64 -1.39 -0.36
C SER A 77 21.00 -0.65 -1.65
N ASP A 78 20.16 -0.73 -2.68
CA ASP A 78 20.36 -0.01 -3.94
C ASP A 78 20.18 1.51 -3.74
N LEU A 79 19.24 1.92 -2.88
CA LEU A 79 19.02 3.32 -2.52
C LEU A 79 20.23 3.95 -1.84
N ILE A 80 20.79 3.26 -0.85
CA ILE A 80 21.98 3.70 -0.13
C ILE A 80 23.13 3.89 -1.11
N GLU A 81 23.37 2.91 -1.98
CA GLU A 81 24.44 2.95 -2.97
C GLU A 81 24.21 4.06 -4.02
N LEU A 82 22.97 4.31 -4.44
CA LEU A 82 22.62 5.42 -5.33
C LEU A 82 22.94 6.77 -4.69
N ILE A 83 22.45 7.00 -3.47
CA ILE A 83 22.70 8.26 -2.75
C ILE A 83 24.19 8.43 -2.46
N TYR A 84 24.90 7.37 -2.09
CA TYR A 84 26.35 7.39 -1.95
C TYR A 84 27.04 7.87 -3.22
N ARG A 85 26.73 7.27 -4.38
CA ARG A 85 27.34 7.62 -5.68
C ARG A 85 27.02 9.06 -6.09
N LEU A 86 25.77 9.50 -5.95
CA LEU A 86 25.35 10.86 -6.28
C LEU A 86 26.02 11.90 -5.38
N THR A 87 26.10 11.64 -4.07
CA THR A 87 26.78 12.52 -3.12
C THR A 87 28.27 12.63 -3.47
N LEU A 88 28.90 11.51 -3.76
CA LEU A 88 30.31 11.42 -4.08
C LEU A 88 30.65 12.10 -5.40
N GLU A 89 29.80 11.97 -6.41
CA GLU A 89 29.98 12.64 -7.70
C GLU A 89 29.89 14.17 -7.55
N ALA A 90 28.87 14.68 -6.86
CA ALA A 90 28.74 16.11 -6.58
C ALA A 90 29.95 16.65 -5.81
N LEU A 91 30.42 15.90 -4.81
CA LEU A 91 31.60 16.26 -4.03
C LEU A 91 32.89 16.28 -4.87
N LYS A 92 33.11 15.28 -5.73
CA LYS A 92 34.32 15.16 -6.55
C LYS A 92 34.36 16.19 -7.67
N THR A 93 33.22 16.46 -8.28
CA THR A 93 33.14 17.35 -9.45
C THR A 93 32.89 18.81 -9.05
N GLY A 94 32.31 19.06 -7.87
CA GLY A 94 31.82 20.38 -7.46
C GLY A 94 30.62 20.87 -8.27
N HIS A 95 29.99 20.00 -9.06
CA HIS A 95 28.84 20.36 -9.89
C HIS A 95 27.55 20.17 -9.10
N ALA A 96 26.65 21.15 -9.23
CA ALA A 96 25.31 21.09 -8.69
C ALA A 96 24.40 20.30 -9.62
N TYR A 97 23.35 19.71 -9.05
CA TYR A 97 22.30 19.06 -9.81
C TYR A 97 21.23 20.07 -10.22
N ASP A 98 20.95 20.16 -11.51
CA ASP A 98 19.96 21.05 -12.10
C ASP A 98 18.56 20.42 -12.04
N LEU A 99 17.59 21.15 -11.50
CA LEU A 99 16.21 20.69 -11.51
C LEU A 99 15.74 20.55 -12.96
N GLY A 100 15.24 19.36 -13.31
CA GLY A 100 14.79 19.04 -14.64
C GLY A 100 15.80 18.31 -15.53
N GLU A 101 17.02 18.10 -15.04
CA GLU A 101 17.96 17.20 -15.71
C GLU A 101 17.67 15.73 -15.38
N TYR A 102 18.29 14.82 -16.14
CA TYR A 102 18.31 13.41 -15.80
C TYR A 102 19.68 12.80 -16.05
N LEU A 103 20.05 11.85 -15.17
CA LEU A 103 21.31 11.12 -15.21
C LEU A 103 21.06 9.67 -15.62
N PRO A 104 21.93 9.04 -16.43
CA PRO A 104 21.79 7.62 -16.75
C PRO A 104 21.75 6.75 -15.49
N MET A 105 20.87 5.73 -15.48
CA MET A 105 20.78 4.81 -14.34
C MET A 105 22.11 4.05 -14.17
N PRO A 106 22.74 4.06 -12.98
CA PRO A 106 23.98 3.33 -12.76
C PRO A 106 23.80 1.83 -12.93
N VAL A 107 24.73 1.19 -13.65
CA VAL A 107 24.69 -0.26 -13.94
C VAL A 107 24.60 -1.07 -12.65
N GLY A 108 23.64 -2.00 -12.60
CA GLY A 108 23.44 -2.97 -11.53
C GLY A 108 22.48 -2.52 -10.43
N LEU A 109 22.19 -1.22 -10.30
CA LEU A 109 21.26 -0.70 -9.30
C LEU A 109 19.84 -0.65 -9.86
N LEU A 110 18.86 -1.05 -9.05
CA LEU A 110 17.44 -1.08 -9.41
C LEU A 110 17.14 -1.87 -10.70
N SER A 111 18.03 -2.81 -11.07
CA SER A 111 18.00 -3.52 -12.36
C SER A 111 16.76 -4.38 -12.59
N LYS A 112 16.03 -4.76 -11.53
CA LYS A 112 14.76 -5.50 -11.61
C LYS A 112 13.56 -4.63 -12.02
N TYR A 113 13.71 -3.31 -12.07
CA TYR A 113 12.62 -2.37 -12.31
C TYR A 113 12.70 -1.64 -13.67
N ASP A 114 13.70 -1.98 -14.51
CA ASP A 114 13.83 -1.47 -15.89
C ASP A 114 13.86 0.06 -16.04
N PHE A 115 14.27 0.79 -15.00
CA PHE A 115 14.50 2.22 -15.07
C PHE A 115 15.72 2.57 -15.94
N ALA A 116 15.58 3.61 -16.76
CA ALA A 116 16.61 4.04 -17.69
C ALA A 116 17.46 5.20 -17.14
N ALA A 117 16.87 6.07 -16.33
CA ALA A 117 17.53 7.27 -15.82
C ALA A 117 17.03 7.65 -14.41
N LEU A 118 17.71 8.62 -13.81
CA LEU A 118 17.34 9.30 -12.57
C LEU A 118 17.04 10.76 -12.91
N TYR A 119 15.78 11.16 -12.77
CA TYR A 119 15.33 12.52 -12.97
C TYR A 119 15.54 13.36 -11.70
N VAL A 120 15.98 14.59 -11.87
CA VAL A 120 16.30 15.51 -10.77
C VAL A 120 15.13 16.48 -10.58
N THR A 121 14.54 16.50 -9.39
CA THR A 121 13.40 17.36 -9.08
C THR A 121 13.38 17.82 -7.63
N THR A 122 12.45 18.71 -7.29
CA THR A 122 12.17 19.09 -5.92
C THR A 122 11.48 17.94 -5.19
N PRO A 123 11.67 17.75 -3.87
CA PRO A 123 10.96 16.73 -3.08
C PRO A 123 9.49 17.15 -2.85
N PHE A 124 8.69 17.22 -3.91
CA PHE A 124 7.35 17.83 -3.89
C PHE A 124 6.28 17.01 -3.17
N TYR A 125 6.58 15.75 -2.82
CA TYR A 125 5.76 14.95 -1.90
C TYR A 125 5.90 15.36 -0.43
N PHE A 126 6.93 16.12 -0.10
CA PHE A 126 7.07 16.74 1.21
C PHE A 126 6.41 18.12 1.22
N GLU A 127 6.08 18.61 2.41
CA GLU A 127 5.55 19.96 2.60
C GLU A 127 6.45 21.02 1.95
N GLU A 128 5.87 22.12 1.45
CA GLU A 128 6.64 23.19 0.78
C GLU A 128 7.79 23.73 1.64
N SER A 129 7.63 23.73 2.97
CA SER A 129 8.67 24.13 3.92
C SER A 129 9.91 23.25 3.85
N PHE A 130 9.80 21.99 3.43
CA PHE A 130 10.91 21.06 3.30
C PHE A 130 11.81 21.40 2.11
N GLN A 131 11.22 21.86 1.01
CA GLN A 131 11.85 21.98 -0.31
C GLN A 131 12.97 23.03 -0.37
N VAL A 132 13.00 23.97 0.59
CA VAL A 132 14.07 24.97 0.72
C VAL A 132 14.39 25.18 2.19
N TYR A 133 15.61 24.84 2.59
CA TYR A 133 16.09 25.12 3.94
C TYR A 133 16.79 26.47 4.01
N LYS A 134 16.39 27.30 4.98
CA LYS A 134 17.08 28.54 5.32
C LYS A 134 18.05 28.28 6.46
N GLY A 135 19.34 28.22 6.13
CA GLY A 135 20.35 27.79 7.09
C GLY A 135 20.67 28.80 8.16
N ASN A 136 21.26 28.30 9.22
CA ASN A 136 21.50 29.05 10.43
C ASN A 136 23.00 29.21 10.66
N ALA A 137 23.48 30.45 10.53
CA ALA A 137 24.88 30.80 10.67
C ALA A 137 25.47 30.42 12.05
N ALA A 138 24.66 30.25 13.10
CA ALA A 138 25.13 29.78 14.40
C ALA A 138 25.67 28.34 14.36
N PHE A 139 25.26 27.56 13.36
CA PHE A 139 25.71 26.18 13.12
C PHE A 139 26.70 26.08 11.94
N GLY A 140 27.15 27.22 11.38
CA GLY A 140 28.06 27.22 10.23
C GLY A 140 27.42 26.76 8.92
N GLU A 141 26.10 26.84 8.83
CA GLU A 141 25.33 26.44 7.65
C GLU A 141 25.20 27.60 6.65
N PRO A 142 25.11 27.31 5.34
CA PRO A 142 24.90 28.31 4.31
C PRO A 142 23.48 28.91 4.39
N GLU A 143 23.30 30.09 3.81
CA GLU A 143 22.02 30.83 3.90
C GLU A 143 20.84 30.06 3.29
N THR A 144 21.08 29.28 2.24
CA THR A 144 20.05 28.47 1.58
C THR A 144 20.63 27.13 1.16
N VAL A 145 19.93 26.05 1.50
CA VAL A 145 20.21 24.68 1.06
C VAL A 145 18.98 24.16 0.32
N LEU A 146 19.20 23.51 -0.82
CA LEU A 146 18.16 22.85 -1.59
C LEU A 146 18.28 21.33 -1.43
N PRO A 147 17.33 20.66 -0.76
CA PRO A 147 17.19 19.22 -0.90
C PRO A 147 16.76 18.90 -2.34
N VAL A 148 17.49 18.01 -2.99
CA VAL A 148 17.29 17.59 -4.37
C VAL A 148 16.86 16.13 -4.38
N TRP A 149 15.70 15.87 -4.98
CA TRP A 149 15.10 14.56 -5.04
C TRP A 149 15.36 13.88 -6.39
N PHE A 150 15.82 12.64 -6.33
CA PHE A 150 16.06 11.81 -7.51
C PHE A 150 14.93 10.82 -7.70
N VAL A 151 14.32 10.82 -8.88
CA VAL A 151 13.21 9.94 -9.23
C VAL A 151 13.66 8.99 -10.35
N PRO A 152 13.67 7.67 -10.15
CA PRO A 152 13.89 6.72 -11.22
C PRO A 152 12.82 6.85 -12.31
N ILE A 153 13.26 7.02 -13.57
CA ILE A 153 12.38 7.19 -14.74
C ILE A 153 12.68 6.16 -15.83
N PHE A 154 11.64 5.77 -16.58
CA PHE A 154 11.69 4.82 -17.67
C PHE A 154 12.19 5.44 -18.98
N ALA A 155 12.61 4.60 -19.92
CA ALA A 155 13.06 5.05 -21.24
C ALA A 155 11.99 5.83 -22.00
N SER A 156 10.71 5.49 -21.84
CA SER A 156 9.59 6.22 -22.44
C SER A 156 9.40 7.62 -21.83
N GLU A 157 9.66 7.78 -20.54
CA GLU A 157 9.63 9.07 -19.85
C GLU A 157 10.79 9.96 -20.30
N VAL A 158 11.98 9.39 -20.47
CA VAL A 158 13.11 10.09 -21.10
C VAL A 158 12.74 10.57 -22.50
N ALA A 159 12.17 9.68 -23.34
CA ALA A 159 11.74 10.04 -24.69
C ALA A 159 10.67 11.15 -24.69
N TYR A 160 9.76 11.14 -23.72
CA TYR A 160 8.76 12.20 -23.55
C TYR A 160 9.38 13.54 -23.16
N ILE A 161 10.33 13.56 -22.21
CA ILE A 161 11.07 14.77 -21.85
C ILE A 161 11.81 15.33 -23.08
N GLU A 162 12.45 14.47 -23.87
CA GLU A 162 13.14 14.87 -25.10
C GLU A 162 12.17 15.44 -26.17
N GLN A 163 10.94 14.95 -26.22
CA GLN A 163 9.95 15.35 -27.21
C GLN A 163 9.15 16.61 -26.83
N TYR A 164 8.73 16.71 -25.56
CA TYR A 164 7.78 17.72 -25.08
C TYR A 164 8.40 18.72 -24.09
N GLY A 165 9.58 18.40 -23.55
CA GLY A 165 10.30 19.24 -22.61
C GLY A 165 10.01 18.92 -21.14
N THR A 166 10.89 19.43 -20.30
CA THR A 166 10.90 19.25 -18.84
C THR A 166 9.66 19.82 -18.15
N GLU A 167 9.14 20.96 -18.61
CA GLU A 167 7.99 21.63 -17.98
C GLU A 167 6.73 20.74 -18.04
N GLU A 168 6.42 20.19 -19.21
CA GLU A 168 5.30 19.26 -19.43
C GLU A 168 5.43 17.99 -18.59
N PHE A 169 6.66 17.46 -18.47
CA PHE A 169 6.90 16.28 -17.64
C PHE A 169 6.74 16.58 -16.13
N ASN A 170 7.15 17.77 -15.69
CA ASN A 170 6.95 18.19 -14.30
C ASN A 170 5.48 18.32 -13.93
N GLU A 171 4.64 18.91 -14.80
CA GLU A 171 3.20 19.00 -14.57
C GLU A 171 2.59 17.61 -14.35
N MET A 172 2.95 16.65 -15.21
CA MET A 172 2.52 15.26 -15.08
C MET A 172 2.99 14.61 -13.78
N MET A 173 4.24 14.82 -13.38
CA MET A 173 4.75 14.30 -12.11
C MET A 173 4.02 14.90 -10.90
N TYR A 174 3.68 16.19 -10.92
CA TYR A 174 2.96 16.83 -9.81
C TYR A 174 1.53 16.30 -9.61
N GLU A 175 0.93 15.73 -10.65
CA GLU A 175 -0.38 15.06 -10.56
C GLU A 175 -0.29 13.65 -9.98
N THR A 176 0.91 13.08 -9.90
CA THR A 176 1.12 11.77 -9.25
C THR A 176 1.06 11.95 -7.74
N GLU A 177 0.28 11.15 -7.01
CA GLU A 177 0.22 11.28 -5.54
C GLU A 177 1.36 10.54 -4.83
N MET A 178 1.46 9.21 -5.03
CA MET A 178 2.49 8.35 -4.40
C MET A 178 3.21 7.46 -5.42
N GLN A 179 2.82 7.54 -6.70
CA GLN A 179 3.25 6.59 -7.72
C GLN A 179 4.77 6.60 -7.89
N LEU A 180 5.42 7.76 -7.79
CA LEU A 180 6.88 7.88 -7.97
C LEU A 180 7.70 7.19 -6.87
N LEU A 181 7.09 6.90 -5.71
CA LEU A 181 7.73 6.12 -4.64
C LEU A 181 7.64 4.62 -4.89
N ASN A 182 6.73 4.19 -5.78
CA ASN A 182 6.54 2.78 -6.09
C ASN A 182 7.46 2.38 -7.24
N LEU A 183 8.55 1.67 -6.95
CA LEU A 183 9.46 1.13 -7.97
C LEU A 183 8.82 0.08 -8.87
N LYS A 184 7.68 -0.50 -8.46
CA LYS A 184 6.86 -1.40 -9.30
C LYS A 184 5.83 -0.63 -10.14
N ARG A 185 5.85 0.72 -10.15
CA ARG A 185 4.95 1.53 -10.98
C ARG A 185 5.16 1.25 -12.46
N HIS A 186 4.14 1.51 -13.25
CA HIS A 186 4.28 1.59 -14.70
C HIS A 186 4.84 2.95 -15.13
N PRO A 187 5.37 3.05 -16.36
CA PRO A 187 5.75 4.33 -16.94
C PRO A 187 4.56 5.29 -17.00
N LEU A 188 4.80 6.58 -16.77
CA LEU A 188 3.78 7.62 -16.87
C LEU A 188 3.34 7.87 -18.33
N VAL A 189 4.21 7.55 -19.29
CA VAL A 189 4.09 7.84 -20.73
C VAL A 189 4.71 6.71 -21.56
N GLY A 190 4.28 6.55 -22.82
CA GLY A 190 4.60 5.40 -23.68
C GLY A 190 3.40 4.96 -24.54
N ASP A 191 3.41 3.73 -25.05
CA ASP A 191 2.45 3.27 -26.08
C ASP A 191 1.00 3.44 -25.61
N ASP A 192 0.28 4.37 -26.24
CA ASP A 192 -1.00 4.90 -25.76
C ASP A 192 -2.05 3.81 -25.58
N GLU A 193 -2.07 2.72 -26.37
CA GLU A 193 -3.03 1.63 -26.16
C GLU A 193 -2.71 0.78 -24.91
N ALA A 194 -1.44 0.60 -24.55
CA ALA A 194 -1.05 -0.15 -23.35
C ALA A 194 -1.14 0.73 -22.10
N ILE A 195 -0.82 2.02 -22.22
CA ILE A 195 -0.88 2.99 -21.14
C ILE A 195 -2.30 3.51 -20.95
N GLU A 196 -3.13 3.71 -21.97
CA GLU A 196 -4.57 3.95 -21.80
C GLU A 196 -5.30 2.69 -21.32
N ALA A 197 -4.85 1.46 -21.65
CA ALA A 197 -5.44 0.24 -21.09
C ALA A 197 -5.02 -0.02 -19.63
N LEU A 198 -3.86 0.48 -19.18
CA LEU A 198 -3.39 0.38 -17.79
C LEU A 198 -3.76 1.60 -16.92
N ASN A 199 -3.76 2.81 -17.49
CA ASN A 199 -4.29 4.04 -16.91
C ASN A 199 -5.80 4.17 -17.16
N ALA A 200 -6.44 3.21 -17.84
CA ALA A 200 -7.86 2.99 -17.72
C ALA A 200 -8.09 2.71 -16.25
N LYS A 201 -8.43 3.78 -15.52
CA LYS A 201 -8.66 3.70 -14.09
C LYS A 201 -9.57 2.50 -13.84
N ARG A 202 -9.14 1.59 -12.97
CA ARG A 202 -9.89 0.40 -12.57
C ARG A 202 -11.31 0.84 -12.30
N GLN A 203 -12.26 0.32 -13.07
CA GLN A 203 -13.63 0.76 -12.98
C GLN A 203 -14.27 0.06 -11.81
N LEU A 204 -14.47 0.80 -10.73
CA LEU A 204 -15.08 0.33 -9.52
C LEU A 204 -16.58 0.58 -9.55
N PHE A 205 -17.33 -0.49 -9.36
CA PHE A 205 -18.77 -0.48 -9.22
C PHE A 205 -19.09 -0.75 -7.76
N ILE A 206 -19.90 0.13 -7.17
CA ILE A 206 -20.21 0.10 -5.75
C ILE A 206 -21.73 0.01 -5.56
N LEU A 207 -22.16 -0.87 -4.68
CA LEU A 207 -23.53 -0.94 -4.18
C LEU A 207 -23.49 -0.86 -2.66
N GLU A 208 -24.18 0.13 -2.10
CA GLU A 208 -24.46 0.18 -0.67
C GLU A 208 -25.51 -0.88 -0.34
N CYS A 209 -25.23 -1.67 0.69
CA CYS A 209 -26.07 -2.76 1.14
C CYS A 209 -26.65 -2.43 2.52
N GLU A 210 -27.91 -2.80 2.73
CA GLU A 210 -28.50 -2.81 4.07
C GLU A 210 -28.00 -4.02 4.85
N ILE A 211 -27.44 -3.78 6.03
CA ILE A 211 -27.00 -4.84 6.93
C ILE A 211 -28.23 -5.47 7.60
N THR A 212 -28.61 -6.66 7.12
CA THR A 212 -29.74 -7.44 7.62
C THR A 212 -29.33 -8.91 7.76
N ASP A 213 -30.09 -9.71 8.51
CA ASP A 213 -29.84 -11.16 8.59
C ASP A 213 -29.83 -11.81 7.19
N ALA A 214 -30.73 -11.36 6.30
CA ALA A 214 -30.79 -11.81 4.91
C ALA A 214 -29.53 -11.45 4.11
N PHE A 215 -28.90 -10.31 4.35
CA PHE A 215 -27.62 -9.96 3.70
C PHE A 215 -26.52 -11.00 4.03
N PHE A 216 -26.46 -11.48 5.28
CA PHE A 216 -25.51 -12.51 5.66
C PHE A 216 -25.87 -13.88 5.11
N GLU A 217 -27.16 -14.23 5.11
CA GLU A 217 -27.65 -15.52 4.64
C GLU A 217 -27.60 -15.67 3.11
N ASP A 218 -27.93 -14.62 2.37
CA ASP A 218 -28.14 -14.66 0.91
C ASP A 218 -26.92 -14.15 0.11
N GLU A 219 -26.25 -13.09 0.57
CA GLU A 219 -25.16 -12.43 -0.20
C GLU A 219 -23.75 -12.86 0.25
N ILE A 220 -23.54 -13.00 1.56
CA ILE A 220 -22.26 -13.48 2.11
C ILE A 220 -22.24 -15.01 2.17
N GLN A 221 -23.37 -15.65 2.51
CA GLN A 221 -23.54 -17.11 2.58
C GLN A 221 -22.48 -17.82 3.44
N ARG A 222 -22.06 -17.21 4.55
CA ARG A 222 -21.10 -17.81 5.51
C ARG A 222 -21.70 -17.74 6.91
N PRO A 223 -21.36 -18.68 7.82
CA PRO A 223 -21.78 -18.62 9.23
C PRO A 223 -21.05 -17.47 9.94
N LEU A 224 -21.49 -16.25 9.66
CA LEU A 224 -20.96 -15.01 10.16
C LEU A 224 -22.10 -14.23 10.81
N VAL A 225 -22.29 -14.42 12.11
CA VAL A 225 -23.11 -13.48 12.89
C VAL A 225 -22.19 -12.35 13.31
N LEU A 226 -22.21 -11.23 12.59
CA LEU A 226 -21.45 -10.04 12.96
C LEU A 226 -22.18 -9.32 14.10
N ASN A 227 -21.72 -9.52 15.33
CA ASN A 227 -22.22 -8.77 16.49
C ASN A 227 -21.31 -7.57 16.75
N GLY A 228 -21.79 -6.36 16.42
CA GLY A 228 -21.13 -5.06 16.59
C GLY A 228 -21.90 -3.96 15.85
N PRO A 229 -21.72 -2.66 16.13
CA PRO A 229 -22.49 -1.59 15.49
C PRO A 229 -21.95 -1.27 14.08
N LEU A 230 -21.75 -2.27 13.21
CA LEU A 230 -21.43 -2.06 11.80
C LEU A 230 -22.53 -1.19 11.18
N ALA A 231 -22.14 -0.01 10.69
CA ALA A 231 -23.10 1.02 10.30
C ALA A 231 -23.37 0.99 8.78
N LYS A 232 -22.38 0.56 7.98
CA LYS A 232 -22.44 0.54 6.52
C LYS A 232 -21.82 -0.73 5.94
N ALA A 233 -22.39 -1.19 4.84
CA ALA A 233 -21.85 -2.25 4.01
C ALA A 233 -21.84 -1.80 2.54
N TYR A 234 -20.75 -2.11 1.85
CA TYR A 234 -20.58 -1.84 0.42
C TYR A 234 -20.16 -3.13 -0.27
N GLN A 235 -20.86 -3.47 -1.34
CA GLN A 235 -20.40 -4.45 -2.31
C GLN A 235 -19.62 -3.70 -3.39
N MET A 236 -18.41 -4.17 -3.67
CA MET A 236 -17.48 -3.57 -4.61
C MET A 236 -17.06 -4.63 -5.64
N SER A 237 -17.09 -4.25 -6.91
CA SER A 237 -16.56 -5.06 -8.01
C SER A 237 -15.73 -4.19 -8.96
N VAL A 238 -14.57 -4.69 -9.35
CA VAL A 238 -13.73 -4.05 -10.36
C VAL A 238 -13.99 -4.72 -11.70
N GLU A 239 -14.32 -3.93 -12.73
CA GLU A 239 -14.38 -4.41 -14.11
C GLU A 239 -13.04 -4.10 -14.80
N SER A 240 -12.50 -5.10 -15.48
CA SER A 240 -11.32 -4.99 -16.32
C SER A 240 -11.64 -5.58 -17.69
N GLY A 241 -11.04 -5.02 -18.74
CA GLY A 241 -11.22 -5.51 -20.11
C GLY A 241 -10.88 -7.00 -20.29
N GLU A 242 -11.36 -7.60 -21.39
CA GLU A 242 -11.37 -9.05 -21.66
C GLU A 242 -10.05 -9.79 -21.38
N GLN A 243 -9.96 -10.46 -20.21
CA GLN A 243 -9.45 -11.84 -19.94
C GLN A 243 -8.80 -11.96 -18.55
N GLY A 244 -9.30 -12.90 -17.72
CA GLY A 244 -8.63 -13.36 -16.49
C GLY A 244 -8.95 -12.57 -15.22
N ASP A 245 -10.23 -12.58 -14.82
CA ASP A 245 -10.84 -11.67 -13.83
C ASP A 245 -10.40 -11.88 -12.35
N THR A 246 -9.69 -12.97 -12.01
CA THR A 246 -9.33 -13.28 -10.60
C THR A 246 -8.03 -12.60 -10.16
N ASP A 247 -6.96 -12.68 -10.96
CA ASP A 247 -5.64 -12.12 -10.62
C ASP A 247 -5.71 -10.60 -10.45
N GLN A 248 -6.56 -9.94 -11.25
CA GLN A 248 -6.77 -8.49 -11.16
C GLN A 248 -7.52 -8.07 -9.89
N LYS A 249 -8.40 -8.92 -9.37
CA LYS A 249 -9.15 -8.67 -8.13
C LYS A 249 -8.33 -8.96 -6.89
N GLU A 250 -7.47 -9.96 -6.95
CA GLU A 250 -6.43 -10.18 -5.95
C GLU A 250 -5.49 -8.97 -5.89
N THR A 251 -5.04 -8.48 -7.05
CA THR A 251 -4.23 -7.27 -7.17
C THR A 251 -4.95 -6.04 -6.61
N PHE A 252 -6.23 -5.84 -6.98
CA PHE A 252 -7.02 -4.74 -6.42
C PHE A 252 -7.18 -4.86 -4.90
N LEU A 253 -7.41 -6.06 -4.37
CA LEU A 253 -7.51 -6.27 -2.93
C LEU A 253 -6.19 -5.96 -2.21
N PHE A 254 -5.05 -6.37 -2.77
CA PHE A 254 -3.72 -6.02 -2.28
C PHE A 254 -3.56 -4.50 -2.25
N ASP A 255 -3.79 -3.83 -3.37
CA ASP A 255 -3.61 -2.40 -3.52
C ASP A 255 -4.55 -1.64 -2.58
N PHE A 256 -5.81 -2.05 -2.49
CA PHE A 256 -6.80 -1.44 -1.60
C PHE A 256 -6.38 -1.53 -0.13
N LEU A 257 -6.02 -2.72 0.36
CA LEU A 257 -5.62 -2.94 1.74
C LEU A 257 -4.29 -2.25 2.07
N ASN A 258 -3.35 -2.23 1.13
CA ASN A 258 -2.04 -1.59 1.29
C ASN A 258 -2.14 -0.06 1.22
N HIS A 259 -3.02 0.48 0.38
CA HIS A 259 -3.31 1.92 0.27
C HIS A 259 -3.83 2.51 1.58
N GLN A 260 -4.59 1.73 2.36
CA GLN A 260 -5.03 2.18 3.69
C GLN A 260 -3.85 2.43 4.63
N ASN A 261 -2.70 1.78 4.38
CA ASN A 261 -1.49 1.94 5.16
C ASN A 261 -1.70 1.66 6.67
N ARG A 262 -2.53 0.66 6.97
CA ARG A 262 -2.97 0.30 8.32
C ARG A 262 -2.59 -1.13 8.64
N PHE A 263 -1.37 -1.32 9.15
CA PHE A 263 -0.94 -2.58 9.73
C PHE A 263 -0.96 -2.51 11.28
N PRO A 264 -1.22 -3.62 11.99
CA PRO A 264 -1.42 -4.95 11.45
C PRO A 264 -2.82 -5.18 10.88
N ILE A 265 -2.88 -6.01 9.82
CA ILE A 265 -4.13 -6.56 9.26
C ILE A 265 -4.29 -7.99 9.77
N TYR A 266 -5.51 -8.40 10.06
CA TYR A 266 -5.83 -9.76 10.49
C TYR A 266 -6.60 -10.46 9.38
N ALA A 267 -5.94 -11.41 8.71
CA ALA A 267 -6.55 -12.23 7.67
C ALA A 267 -7.13 -13.50 8.30
N THR A 268 -8.42 -13.74 8.10
CA THR A 268 -9.12 -14.93 8.54
C THR A 268 -9.63 -15.73 7.35
N PHE A 269 -9.28 -17.00 7.27
CA PHE A 269 -9.72 -17.88 6.19
C PHE A 269 -9.97 -19.31 6.64
N PHE A 270 -10.84 -19.98 5.88
CA PHE A 270 -11.09 -21.41 5.98
C PHE A 270 -9.91 -22.22 5.46
N ALA A 271 -9.65 -23.37 6.08
CA ALA A 271 -8.73 -24.39 5.61
C ALA A 271 -9.36 -25.77 5.76
N PHE A 272 -9.03 -26.68 4.84
CA PHE A 272 -9.38 -28.08 5.03
C PHE A 272 -8.50 -28.72 6.11
N GLU A 273 -9.01 -29.74 6.80
CA GLU A 273 -8.26 -30.49 7.84
C GLU A 273 -6.92 -31.00 7.29
N GLU A 274 -6.91 -31.47 6.04
CA GLU A 274 -5.73 -31.98 5.34
C GLU A 274 -4.66 -30.88 5.10
N GLU A 275 -5.07 -29.62 5.04
CA GLU A 275 -4.19 -28.47 4.79
C GLU A 275 -3.68 -27.82 6.09
N ASP A 276 -4.19 -28.19 7.27
CA ASP A 276 -3.83 -27.57 8.55
C ASP A 276 -2.30 -27.63 8.80
N LYS A 277 -1.68 -28.77 8.50
CA LYS A 277 -0.24 -28.96 8.66
C LYS A 277 0.58 -28.07 7.72
N ASP A 278 0.17 -27.97 6.46
CA ASP A 278 0.87 -27.21 5.43
C ASP A 278 0.73 -25.71 5.68
N ASN A 279 -0.45 -25.25 6.08
CA ASN A 279 -0.71 -23.88 6.54
C ASN A 279 0.19 -23.50 7.72
N ARG A 280 0.24 -24.32 8.78
CA ARG A 280 1.12 -24.06 9.94
C ARG A 280 2.59 -24.01 9.58
N ALA A 281 3.02 -24.89 8.67
CA ALA A 281 4.40 -24.91 8.18
C ALA A 281 4.72 -23.62 7.41
N PHE A 282 3.83 -23.19 6.51
CA PHE A 282 3.95 -21.94 5.77
C PHE A 282 4.07 -20.72 6.71
N PHE A 283 3.17 -20.55 7.67
CA PHE A 283 3.24 -19.42 8.61
C PHE A 283 4.53 -19.44 9.44
N SER A 284 4.96 -20.63 9.87
CA SER A 284 6.20 -20.78 10.64
C SER A 284 7.44 -20.42 9.80
N GLN A 285 7.49 -20.87 8.54
CA GLN A 285 8.57 -20.56 7.60
C GLN A 285 8.68 -19.05 7.35
N HIS A 286 7.54 -18.37 7.23
CA HIS A 286 7.48 -16.92 6.99
C HIS A 286 7.41 -16.08 8.27
N HIS A 287 7.61 -16.69 9.45
CA HIS A 287 7.61 -16.01 10.75
C HIS A 287 6.32 -15.22 11.05
N MET A 288 5.18 -15.70 10.56
CA MET A 288 3.88 -15.06 10.76
C MET A 288 3.22 -15.53 12.05
N SER A 289 2.69 -14.60 12.84
CA SER A 289 1.89 -14.92 14.02
C SER A 289 0.47 -15.32 13.62
N PHE A 290 -0.02 -16.45 14.13
CA PHE A 290 -1.36 -16.93 13.79
C PHE A 290 -2.07 -17.60 14.96
N THR A 291 -3.39 -17.69 14.84
CA THR A 291 -4.26 -18.51 15.69
C THR A 291 -5.07 -19.45 14.79
N SER A 292 -5.50 -20.59 15.33
CA SER A 292 -6.30 -21.57 14.61
C SER A 292 -7.53 -21.95 15.43
N HIS A 293 -8.67 -22.01 14.78
CA HIS A 293 -9.95 -22.36 15.39
C HIS A 293 -10.59 -23.52 14.62
N VAL A 294 -11.08 -24.51 15.36
CA VAL A 294 -11.88 -25.60 14.80
C VAL A 294 -13.31 -25.35 15.22
N LEU A 295 -14.20 -25.09 14.26
CA LEU A 295 -15.61 -24.90 14.57
C LEU A 295 -16.24 -26.23 14.98
N SER A 296 -17.21 -26.15 15.89
CA SER A 296 -17.96 -27.32 16.31
C SER A 296 -18.69 -27.94 15.12
N ARG A 297 -18.98 -29.24 15.15
CA ARG A 297 -19.69 -29.98 14.08
C ARG A 297 -21.08 -29.39 13.84
N GLN A 298 -21.15 -28.32 13.07
CA GLN A 298 -22.39 -27.72 12.65
C GLN A 298 -22.89 -28.46 11.41
N LYS A 299 -24.20 -28.46 11.25
CA LYS A 299 -24.81 -28.86 9.98
C LYS A 299 -24.43 -27.80 8.95
N GLN A 300 -23.28 -27.95 8.31
CA GLN A 300 -22.99 -27.16 7.14
C GLN A 300 -24.00 -27.54 6.05
N THR A 301 -24.73 -26.55 5.57
CA THR A 301 -25.45 -26.61 4.30
C THR A 301 -24.40 -26.35 3.23
N ASN A 302 -23.83 -27.41 2.67
CA ASN A 302 -22.97 -27.27 1.50
C ASN A 302 -23.78 -26.60 0.38
N GLY A 303 -23.15 -25.66 -0.34
CA GLY A 303 -23.79 -24.65 -1.18
C GLY A 303 -24.88 -25.06 -2.18
N TRP A 304 -25.58 -24.01 -2.62
CA TRP A 304 -26.41 -23.84 -3.83
C TRP A 304 -27.56 -24.81 -4.16
N LEU A 305 -27.79 -25.86 -3.38
CA LEU A 305 -29.00 -26.67 -3.52
C LEU A 305 -29.85 -26.56 -2.26
N ARG A 306 -31.07 -26.04 -2.41
CA ARG A 306 -32.19 -26.32 -1.50
C ARG A 306 -32.33 -27.83 -1.33
N GLY A 307 -31.57 -28.38 -0.39
CA GLY A 307 -31.38 -29.81 -0.23
C GLY A 307 -30.34 -30.05 0.85
N LYS A 308 -30.81 -30.12 2.11
CA LYS A 308 -30.04 -30.37 3.33
C LYS A 308 -29.11 -31.59 3.17
N ARG A 309 -27.90 -31.40 2.63
CA ARG A 309 -26.77 -32.30 2.83
C ARG A 309 -26.03 -31.79 4.04
N THR A 310 -26.22 -32.48 5.16
CA THR A 310 -25.43 -32.27 6.38
C THR A 310 -24.04 -32.86 6.14
N SER A 311 -23.04 -32.02 5.87
CA SER A 311 -21.66 -32.44 6.08
C SER A 311 -21.39 -32.51 7.59
N THR A 312 -20.63 -33.51 8.02
CA THR A 312 -20.19 -33.69 9.42
C THR A 312 -18.70 -33.40 9.60
N SER A 313 -18.06 -32.80 8.59
CA SER A 313 -16.64 -32.43 8.61
C SER A 313 -16.39 -31.28 9.59
N GLU A 314 -15.23 -31.32 10.25
CA GLU A 314 -14.73 -30.23 11.07
C GLU A 314 -14.23 -29.10 10.15
N SER A 315 -14.51 -27.85 10.51
CA SER A 315 -14.12 -26.68 9.71
C SER A 315 -13.00 -25.95 10.44
N HIS A 316 -11.84 -25.82 9.79
CA HIS A 316 -10.68 -25.18 10.36
C HIS A 316 -10.59 -23.75 9.83
N PHE A 317 -10.24 -22.82 10.71
CA PHE A 317 -10.01 -21.42 10.35
C PHE A 317 -8.68 -20.97 10.93
N PHE A 318 -7.94 -20.22 10.14
CA PHE A 318 -6.75 -19.50 10.61
C PHE A 318 -7.05 -18.02 10.68
N THR A 319 -6.52 -17.36 11.70
CA THR A 319 -6.40 -15.91 11.74
C THR A 319 -4.92 -15.56 11.83
N VAL A 320 -4.38 -14.94 10.80
CA VAL A 320 -2.97 -14.57 10.67
C VAL A 320 -2.81 -13.07 10.84
N LYS A 321 -1.84 -12.64 11.66
CA LYS A 321 -1.45 -11.24 11.82
C LYS A 321 -0.44 -10.87 10.73
N ILE A 322 -0.85 -9.96 9.86
CA ILE A 322 -0.07 -9.39 8.77
C ILE A 322 0.52 -8.06 9.24
N GLU A 323 1.84 -7.96 9.33
CA GLU A 323 2.51 -6.76 9.87
C GLU A 323 3.01 -5.78 8.78
N ASN A 324 3.06 -6.21 7.53
CA ASN A 324 3.53 -5.39 6.41
C ASN A 324 3.00 -5.91 5.06
N ALA A 325 3.24 -5.12 4.01
CA ALA A 325 2.83 -5.43 2.63
C ALA A 325 3.37 -6.78 2.13
N ARG A 326 4.60 -7.17 2.48
CA ARG A 326 5.16 -8.46 2.04
C ARG A 326 4.41 -9.64 2.65
N MET A 327 4.01 -9.54 3.92
CA MET A 327 3.16 -10.56 4.53
C MET A 327 1.77 -10.60 3.90
N LEU A 328 1.23 -9.45 3.47
CA LEU A 328 -0.06 -9.38 2.78
C LEU A 328 0.01 -10.12 1.43
N GLU A 329 1.04 -9.83 0.63
CA GLU A 329 1.31 -10.49 -0.66
C GLU A 329 1.38 -12.01 -0.49
N LEU A 330 2.17 -12.48 0.49
CA LEU A 330 2.30 -13.91 0.80
C LEU A 330 0.98 -14.56 1.21
N ILE A 331 0.12 -13.86 1.96
CA ILE A 331 -1.17 -14.42 2.39
C ILE A 331 -2.17 -14.48 1.25
N LEU A 332 -2.17 -13.48 0.35
CA LEU A 332 -3.00 -13.51 -0.85
C LEU A 332 -2.58 -14.68 -1.76
N GLU A 333 -1.29 -14.79 -2.08
CA GLU A 333 -0.76 -15.91 -2.89
C GLU A 333 -1.10 -17.28 -2.30
N HIS A 334 -1.09 -17.40 -0.96
CA HIS A 334 -1.31 -18.65 -0.25
C HIS A 334 -2.80 -19.02 -0.08
N ALA A 335 -3.66 -18.03 0.20
CA ALA A 335 -5.03 -18.29 0.67
C ALA A 335 -6.14 -17.70 -0.21
N TYR A 336 -5.85 -16.86 -1.22
CA TYR A 336 -6.89 -16.21 -2.02
C TYR A 336 -7.83 -17.19 -2.73
N ARG A 337 -7.29 -18.33 -3.18
CA ARG A 337 -8.06 -19.41 -3.81
C ARG A 337 -9.19 -19.96 -2.93
N VAL A 338 -9.11 -19.80 -1.60
CA VAL A 338 -10.19 -20.17 -0.67
C VAL A 338 -11.49 -19.43 -1.02
N ALA A 339 -11.40 -18.14 -1.38
CA ALA A 339 -12.56 -17.38 -1.82
C ALA A 339 -13.18 -17.92 -3.12
N SER A 340 -12.34 -18.35 -4.07
CA SER A 340 -12.80 -18.99 -5.32
C SER A 340 -13.49 -20.33 -5.11
N MET A 341 -13.25 -21.00 -3.97
CA MET A 341 -13.99 -22.20 -3.56
C MET A 341 -15.31 -21.88 -2.86
N ASN A 342 -15.68 -20.60 -2.78
CA ASN A 342 -16.79 -20.11 -2.00
C ASN A 342 -16.66 -20.48 -0.52
N GLU A 343 -15.44 -20.42 0.00
CA GLU A 343 -15.17 -20.53 1.44
C GLU A 343 -14.86 -19.14 2.02
N LEU A 344 -14.77 -19.03 3.34
CA LEU A 344 -14.51 -17.74 3.99
C LEU A 344 -13.09 -17.28 3.72
N PHE A 345 -12.93 -16.05 3.22
CA PHE A 345 -11.68 -15.31 3.24
C PHE A 345 -11.96 -13.84 3.54
N MET A 346 -11.40 -13.32 4.62
CA MET A 346 -11.67 -11.94 5.05
C MET A 346 -10.46 -11.30 5.74
N PHE A 347 -10.48 -9.98 5.80
CA PHE A 347 -9.47 -9.13 6.42
C PHE A 347 -10.13 -8.17 7.40
N SER A 348 -9.45 -7.84 8.49
CA SER A 348 -9.92 -6.82 9.43
C SER A 348 -8.75 -6.06 10.07
N TYR A 349 -9.00 -4.85 10.55
CA TYR A 349 -8.00 -4.08 11.31
C TYR A 349 -8.06 -4.33 12.82
N SER A 350 -8.98 -5.17 13.28
CA SER A 350 -9.13 -5.51 14.69
C SER A 350 -8.53 -6.87 15.02
N ASN A 351 -7.73 -6.93 16.08
CA ASN A 351 -7.13 -8.18 16.56
C ASN A 351 -8.11 -9.10 17.30
N ARG A 352 -9.38 -8.70 17.44
CA ARG A 352 -10.40 -9.39 18.24
C ARG A 352 -11.53 -9.96 17.38
N LEU A 353 -11.20 -10.79 16.41
CA LEU A 353 -12.17 -11.68 15.77
C LEU A 353 -12.38 -12.92 16.64
N SER A 354 -12.97 -12.75 17.83
CA SER A 354 -13.23 -13.90 18.69
C SER A 354 -14.41 -14.70 18.15
N ILE A 355 -14.17 -15.96 17.80
CA ILE A 355 -15.26 -16.92 17.58
C ILE A 355 -15.85 -17.28 18.94
N GLN A 356 -17.08 -16.83 19.20
CA GLN A 356 -17.86 -17.19 20.38
C GLN A 356 -18.81 -18.33 20.05
N GLN A 357 -18.85 -19.35 20.91
CA GLN A 357 -19.81 -20.43 20.80
C GLN A 357 -21.07 -20.06 21.56
N GLU A 358 -22.19 -19.95 20.86
CA GLU A 358 -23.48 -19.92 21.53
C GLU A 358 -23.81 -21.34 21.99
N VAL A 359 -24.03 -21.51 23.29
CA VAL A 359 -24.30 -22.82 23.90
C VAL A 359 -25.66 -22.84 24.58
N GLU A 360 -26.50 -23.79 24.21
CA GLU A 360 -27.72 -24.12 24.95
C GLU A 360 -27.38 -25.17 26.01
N THR A 361 -27.52 -24.80 27.28
CA THR A 361 -27.38 -25.74 28.38
C THR A 361 -28.75 -26.10 28.93
N THR A 362 -29.15 -27.35 28.71
CA THR A 362 -30.30 -27.96 29.40
C THR A 362 -29.79 -28.78 30.58
N TYR A 363 -30.68 -29.14 31.53
CA TYR A 363 -30.35 -29.96 32.70
C TYR A 363 -29.63 -31.29 32.38
N ARG A 364 -29.72 -31.80 31.14
CA ARG A 364 -29.12 -33.07 30.73
C ARG A 364 -27.96 -32.94 29.73
N LYS A 365 -27.80 -31.80 29.07
CA LYS A 365 -26.84 -31.65 27.97
C LYS A 365 -26.55 -30.18 27.66
N THR A 366 -25.28 -29.85 27.48
CA THR A 366 -24.82 -28.64 26.78
C THR A 366 -24.66 -28.96 25.31
N ARG A 367 -25.23 -28.12 24.44
CA ARG A 367 -25.11 -28.22 22.98
C ARG A 367 -24.63 -26.87 22.45
N VAL A 368 -23.61 -26.87 21.60
CA VAL A 368 -23.26 -25.69 20.79
C VAL A 368 -24.37 -25.50 19.75
N LEU A 369 -25.00 -24.33 19.79
CA LEU A 369 -26.02 -23.89 18.87
C LEU A 369 -25.36 -23.36 17.59
N GLU A 370 -24.49 -22.36 17.75
CA GLU A 370 -23.83 -21.64 16.65
C GLU A 370 -22.43 -21.13 17.07
N ASP A 371 -21.57 -20.89 16.10
CA ASP A 371 -20.22 -20.34 16.24
C ASP A 371 -20.30 -18.95 15.58
N ARG A 372 -19.96 -17.89 16.31
CA ARG A 372 -20.22 -16.49 15.92
C ARG A 372 -18.95 -15.66 15.96
N PHE A 373 -18.70 -14.86 14.94
CA PHE A 373 -17.58 -13.90 14.91
C PHE A 373 -18.01 -12.59 15.57
N VAL A 374 -17.53 -12.32 16.78
CA VAL A 374 -17.92 -11.13 17.54
C VAL A 374 -16.88 -10.03 17.41
N TYR A 375 -17.33 -8.82 17.07
CA TYR A 375 -16.48 -7.63 16.91
C TYR A 375 -16.69 -6.70 18.11
N PRO A 376 -15.64 -6.40 18.89
CA PRO A 376 -15.82 -5.69 20.15
C PRO A 376 -15.77 -4.16 20.02
N GLU A 377 -15.30 -3.59 18.90
CA GLU A 377 -14.93 -2.17 18.76
C GLU A 377 -15.12 -1.67 17.32
N ASP A 378 -14.92 -0.38 17.06
CA ASP A 378 -14.93 0.21 15.72
C ASP A 378 -13.90 -0.47 14.81
N THR A 379 -14.34 -0.97 13.66
CA THR A 379 -13.50 -1.72 12.74
C THR A 379 -14.06 -1.71 11.32
N THR A 380 -13.16 -1.92 10.37
CA THR A 380 -13.46 -2.25 8.99
C THR A 380 -13.14 -3.71 8.74
N VAL A 381 -14.03 -4.38 8.01
CA VAL A 381 -13.90 -5.77 7.60
C VAL A 381 -14.06 -5.82 6.09
N VAL A 382 -13.14 -6.49 5.42
CA VAL A 382 -13.20 -6.75 3.98
C VAL A 382 -13.37 -8.24 3.78
N ILE A 383 -14.48 -8.65 3.19
CA ILE A 383 -14.79 -10.06 2.91
C ILE A 383 -14.68 -10.27 1.40
N VAL A 384 -13.95 -11.30 0.98
CA VAL A 384 -13.93 -11.70 -0.43
C VAL A 384 -15.18 -12.54 -0.72
N GLY A 385 -16.03 -12.01 -1.59
CA GLY A 385 -17.30 -12.59 -1.99
C GLY A 385 -17.17 -13.73 -3.00
N HIS A 386 -18.31 -14.16 -3.53
CA HIS A 386 -18.44 -15.35 -4.37
C HIS A 386 -17.42 -15.43 -5.51
N ASP A 387 -16.85 -16.62 -5.70
CA ASP A 387 -15.87 -16.96 -6.73
C ASP A 387 -14.59 -16.09 -6.72
N GLY A 388 -14.32 -15.35 -5.64
CA GLY A 388 -13.21 -14.39 -5.57
C GLY A 388 -13.48 -13.11 -6.38
N THR A 389 -14.73 -12.87 -6.77
CA THR A 389 -15.07 -11.86 -7.79
C THR A 389 -15.55 -10.53 -7.25
N MET A 390 -15.90 -10.48 -5.97
CA MET A 390 -16.51 -9.32 -5.31
C MET A 390 -15.84 -9.08 -3.96
N LEU A 391 -15.85 -7.83 -3.50
CA LEU A 391 -15.41 -7.46 -2.16
C LEU A 391 -16.58 -6.84 -1.40
N TYR A 392 -16.82 -7.31 -0.18
CA TYR A 392 -17.75 -6.67 0.74
C TYR A 392 -16.94 -5.90 1.79
N LEU A 393 -17.08 -4.58 1.82
CA LEU A 393 -16.52 -3.73 2.86
C LEU A 393 -17.61 -3.39 3.86
N LEU A 394 -17.42 -3.81 5.11
CA LEU A 394 -18.32 -3.52 6.21
C LEU A 394 -17.57 -2.67 7.22
N SER A 395 -18.14 -1.55 7.63
CA SER A 395 -17.47 -0.64 8.56
C SER A 395 -18.45 0.15 9.41
N ASN A 396 -17.97 0.53 10.60
CA ASN A 396 -18.53 1.58 11.45
C ASN A 396 -17.52 2.68 11.74
N GLU A 397 -16.35 2.65 11.10
CA GLU A 397 -15.36 3.71 11.23
C GLU A 397 -15.81 4.94 10.45
N GLU A 398 -15.60 6.13 11.04
CA GLU A 398 -16.14 7.39 10.51
C GLU A 398 -15.85 7.57 9.02
N HIS A 399 -14.62 7.30 8.58
CA HIS A 399 -14.17 7.46 7.19
C HIS A 399 -14.80 6.50 6.17
N PHE A 400 -15.44 5.41 6.62
CA PHE A 400 -16.21 4.48 5.78
C PHE A 400 -17.72 4.52 6.07
N ALA A 401 -18.17 5.07 7.19
CA ALA A 401 -19.54 4.97 7.70
C ALA A 401 -20.38 6.27 7.64
N TYR A 402 -20.23 7.08 6.58
CA TYR A 402 -20.96 8.36 6.42
C TYR A 402 -22.34 8.24 5.73
N ASP A 403 -23.17 9.28 5.87
CA ASP A 403 -24.42 9.47 5.11
C ASP A 403 -24.10 9.86 3.65
N LEU A 404 -24.62 9.12 2.67
CA LEU A 404 -24.34 9.22 1.23
C LEU A 404 -24.79 10.55 0.58
N ARG A 405 -25.34 11.50 1.33
CA ARG A 405 -25.84 12.78 0.78
C ARG A 405 -24.80 13.90 0.71
N THR A 406 -23.60 13.72 1.26
CA THR A 406 -22.54 14.76 1.29
C THR A 406 -21.17 14.20 0.95
N ASP A 407 -20.55 14.67 -0.15
CA ASP A 407 -19.12 14.52 -0.56
C ASP A 407 -18.46 13.13 -0.33
N TRP A 408 -19.25 12.07 -0.19
CA TRP A 408 -18.80 10.73 0.16
C TRP A 408 -17.92 10.12 -0.93
N ALA A 409 -18.22 10.40 -2.21
CA ALA A 409 -17.43 9.91 -3.33
C ALA A 409 -15.99 10.44 -3.27
N LYS A 410 -15.79 11.71 -2.89
CA LYS A 410 -14.45 12.27 -2.70
C LYS A 410 -13.71 11.60 -1.56
N ARG A 411 -14.39 11.29 -0.47
CA ARG A 411 -13.77 10.66 0.72
C ARG A 411 -13.49 9.18 0.52
N LEU A 412 -14.42 8.44 -0.08
CA LEU A 412 -14.19 7.04 -0.44
C LEU A 412 -13.08 6.95 -1.48
N ARG A 413 -13.01 7.87 -2.45
CA ARG A 413 -11.89 7.97 -3.40
C ARG A 413 -10.54 8.14 -2.70
N GLN A 414 -10.46 8.90 -1.61
CA GLN A 414 -9.24 8.98 -0.80
C GLN A 414 -8.85 7.64 -0.16
N GLN A 415 -9.82 6.74 0.05
CA GLN A 415 -9.59 5.38 0.55
C GLN A 415 -9.37 4.37 -0.58
N LEU A 416 -9.38 4.75 -1.86
CA LEU A 416 -9.18 3.82 -2.97
C LEU A 416 -7.78 4.01 -3.57
N PRO A 417 -7.20 2.95 -4.17
CA PRO A 417 -5.98 3.10 -4.95
C PRO A 417 -6.13 4.18 -6.03
N ASN A 418 -5.06 4.92 -6.28
CA ASN A 418 -5.10 6.13 -7.10
C ASN A 418 -5.42 5.89 -8.58
N ASP A 419 -5.20 4.65 -9.03
CA ASP A 419 -5.58 4.15 -10.35
C ASP A 419 -7.03 3.66 -10.40
N THR A 420 -7.87 3.93 -9.38
CA THR A 420 -9.26 3.46 -9.31
C THR A 420 -10.25 4.61 -9.55
N MET A 421 -11.26 4.36 -10.39
CA MET A 421 -12.35 5.29 -10.66
C MET A 421 -13.68 4.65 -10.31
N ILE A 422 -14.51 5.37 -9.54
CA ILE A 422 -15.88 4.92 -9.26
C ILE A 422 -16.73 5.16 -10.51
N ARG A 423 -17.04 4.08 -11.24
CA ARG A 423 -17.85 4.14 -12.46
C ARG A 423 -19.35 4.13 -12.17
N GLN A 424 -19.75 3.43 -11.11
CA GLN A 424 -21.14 3.29 -10.71
C GLN A 424 -21.28 3.27 -9.19
N LEU A 425 -22.31 3.95 -8.67
CA LEU A 425 -22.79 3.79 -7.29
C LEU A 425 -24.29 3.52 -7.30
N ASN A 426 -24.77 2.49 -6.60
CA ASN A 426 -26.20 2.25 -6.35
C ASN A 426 -27.06 2.24 -7.63
N GLY A 427 -26.47 1.83 -8.76
CA GLY A 427 -27.14 1.83 -10.06
C GLY A 427 -26.98 3.11 -10.88
N GLU A 428 -26.41 4.17 -10.31
CA GLU A 428 -26.15 5.45 -10.99
C GLU A 428 -24.75 5.45 -11.60
N LEU A 429 -24.65 5.74 -12.89
CA LEU A 429 -23.39 5.84 -13.63
C LEU A 429 -22.78 7.24 -13.48
N PHE A 430 -21.48 7.29 -13.25
CA PHE A 430 -20.72 8.54 -13.17
C PHE A 430 -19.84 8.68 -14.41
N ALA A 431 -19.94 9.84 -15.07
CA ALA A 431 -19.17 10.12 -16.27
C ALA A 431 -17.68 10.29 -15.92
N ASP A 432 -17.39 11.01 -14.84
CA ASP A 432 -16.07 11.20 -14.24
C ASP A 432 -16.28 11.66 -12.79
N LEU A 433 -15.85 10.87 -11.80
CA LEU A 433 -15.79 11.27 -10.40
C LEU A 433 -14.40 11.05 -9.81
#